data_AF-A0A9D1H196-F1
#
_entry.id   AF-A0A9D1H196-F1
#
_cell.length_a   1.000
_cell.length_b   1.000
_cell.length_c   1.000
_cell.angle_alpha   90.00
_cell.angle_beta   90.00
_cell.angle_gamma   90.00
#
_symmetry.space_group_name_H-M   'P 1'
#
loop_
_entity.id
_entity.type
_entity.pdbx_description
1 polymer ?
#
loop_
_entity_poly.entity_id
_entity_poly.type
_entity_poly.pdbx_seq_one_letter_code
_entity_poly.pdbx_strand_id
1 'polypeptide(L)'
;MKKTAGIILFLLTMLCMSATSFALTDGDWEYQLVEDHSVITQYTGSDENVVIPSALGGVPVTEVTCEKNSDSYFNNGVTKSITFPSSVKVIDKMCYGSDTLETVVLPEGVEEIAENAFTGCKNLKNITLPSTLKEIGGAAFANCSSLTSITLPAALEKLDGGAFLESGLVTADMSACTNLQSMDTGVFRDCEALQTIALPNNLDKITRDMFAGCVSLSDIDIPKTVSLIDFEAFYGCTSLKSVILPTSLNELGRYAFRECSQLEEVIIPYGTVKVDAAFQRCPALKAVYVPDSVIYFSLDILQGSSNAIIYCTSGSEAAEVCREHDISFLTDSSVNTAINVLYNGKRMSFDKYGKNPEVINDRTLVPLRSIFESMNATVDWDGTTNTVTSTRGDVTMTITIGAQEIYKNGEAIPVDVPAQLINGFTMVPVRFIAEAFDASVDWNGNGNIVYINE
;
A
#
# COMPACT_ATOMS: atom_id res chain seq x y z
N MET A 1 62.77 54.80 -4.45
CA MET A 1 62.83 53.66 -3.50
C MET A 1 61.50 52.93 -3.52
N LYS A 2 61.57 51.60 -3.57
CA LYS A 2 60.51 50.60 -3.81
C LYS A 2 59.33 50.65 -2.81
N LYS A 3 58.12 50.29 -3.28
CA LYS A 3 57.33 49.08 -2.91
C LYS A 3 56.00 49.05 -3.72
N THR A 4 55.91 48.38 -4.88
CA THR A 4 55.28 47.05 -5.17
C THR A 4 53.87 46.88 -4.57
N ALA A 5 52.75 46.85 -5.31
CA ALA A 5 52.28 46.02 -6.45
C ALA A 5 51.95 44.56 -6.03
N GLY A 6 50.84 43.92 -6.42
CA GLY A 6 49.78 44.30 -7.36
C GLY A 6 48.64 43.29 -7.39
N ILE A 7 47.47 43.81 -7.82
CA ILE A 7 46.32 43.07 -8.33
C ILE A 7 46.78 42.34 -9.60
N ILE A 8 46.59 41.01 -9.68
CA ILE A 8 46.78 40.25 -10.92
C ILE A 8 45.45 39.61 -11.30
N LEU A 9 44.82 40.29 -12.25
CA LEU A 9 43.87 39.80 -13.24
C LEU A 9 44.53 38.65 -14.04
N PHE A 10 43.91 37.48 -14.14
CA PHE A 10 44.31 36.46 -15.11
C PHE A 10 43.15 36.17 -16.07
N LEU A 11 43.37 36.52 -17.34
CA LEU A 11 42.50 36.31 -18.49
C LEU A 11 42.50 34.84 -18.93
N LEU A 12 41.37 34.45 -19.53
CA LEU A 12 41.19 33.28 -20.40
C LEU A 12 42.39 32.98 -21.32
N THR A 13 42.87 31.74 -21.28
CA THR A 13 43.35 31.04 -22.47
C THR A 13 42.79 29.63 -22.48
N MET A 14 41.96 29.32 -23.49
CA MET A 14 41.60 27.96 -23.87
C MET A 14 42.86 27.10 -24.04
N LEU A 15 43.02 26.10 -23.19
CA LEU A 15 43.79 24.90 -23.50
C LEU A 15 42.95 23.70 -23.05
N CYS A 16 42.61 22.85 -24.01
CA CYS A 16 42.08 21.51 -23.80
C CYS A 16 43.13 20.68 -23.04
N MET A 17 43.01 20.63 -21.72
CA MET A 17 43.70 19.69 -20.83
C MET A 17 42.62 19.13 -19.91
N SER A 18 42.62 17.81 -19.74
CA SER A 18 41.76 17.05 -18.83
C SER A 18 41.56 17.81 -17.51
N ALA A 19 40.32 18.18 -17.20
CA ALA A 19 39.96 18.88 -15.97
C ALA A 19 40.21 17.96 -14.77
N THR A 20 41.40 18.04 -14.19
CA THR A 20 41.60 17.67 -12.79
C THR A 20 41.08 18.85 -11.96
N SER A 21 39.85 18.77 -11.47
CA SER A 21 39.34 19.73 -10.49
C SER A 21 40.20 19.64 -9.23
N PHE A 22 40.67 20.79 -8.72
CA PHE A 22 41.33 20.84 -7.41
C PHE A 22 40.24 20.96 -6.35
N ALA A 23 40.20 20.02 -5.40
CA ALA A 23 39.37 20.14 -4.22
C ALA A 23 39.83 21.34 -3.36
N LEU A 24 38.90 22.16 -2.93
CA LEU A 24 39.07 23.27 -1.99
C LEU A 24 38.64 22.82 -0.60
N THR A 25 39.14 23.48 0.44
CA THR A 25 38.75 23.18 1.83
C THR A 25 38.31 24.43 2.58
N ASP A 26 37.32 24.28 3.47
CA ASP A 26 36.89 25.30 4.43
C ASP A 26 36.41 24.60 5.71
N GLY A 27 37.21 24.70 6.77
CA GLY A 27 36.98 23.92 7.99
C GLY A 27 37.01 22.41 7.72
N ASP A 28 35.92 21.74 8.08
CA ASP A 28 35.73 20.29 7.91
C ASP A 28 35.16 19.89 6.53
N TRP A 29 35.04 20.84 5.61
CA TRP A 29 34.41 20.64 4.30
C TRP A 29 35.45 20.61 3.20
N GLU A 30 35.43 19.57 2.37
CA GLU A 30 36.07 19.58 1.05
C GLU A 30 35.02 19.79 -0.04
N TYR A 31 35.31 20.65 -1.01
CA TYR A 31 34.34 21.06 -2.02
C TYR A 31 34.99 21.46 -3.35
N GLN A 32 34.18 21.49 -4.41
CA GLN A 32 34.55 22.00 -5.73
C GLN A 32 33.65 23.17 -6.11
N LEU A 33 34.21 24.15 -6.85
CA LEU A 33 33.43 25.25 -7.44
C LEU A 33 33.00 24.86 -8.85
N VAL A 34 31.71 24.97 -9.12
CA VAL A 34 31.09 24.71 -10.43
C VAL A 34 30.33 25.96 -10.84
N GLU A 35 30.91 26.75 -11.75
CA GLU A 35 30.38 28.01 -12.29
C GLU A 35 29.77 28.99 -11.26
N ASP A 36 28.53 28.76 -10.83
CA ASP A 36 27.73 29.59 -9.93
C ASP A 36 27.39 28.96 -8.57
N HIS A 37 27.87 27.75 -8.28
CA HIS A 37 27.61 27.02 -7.03
C HIS A 37 28.83 26.22 -6.55
N SER A 38 28.73 25.71 -5.33
CA SER A 38 29.71 24.81 -4.72
C SER A 38 29.10 23.43 -4.49
N VAL A 39 29.92 22.40 -4.72
CA VAL A 39 29.60 20.99 -4.57
C VAL A 39 30.45 20.42 -3.45
N ILE A 40 29.84 19.92 -2.37
CA ILE A 40 30.58 19.28 -1.27
C ILE A 40 30.96 17.86 -1.70
N THR A 41 32.24 17.55 -1.57
CA THR A 41 32.86 16.27 -1.96
C THR A 41 33.53 15.54 -0.81
N GLN A 42 33.53 16.09 0.42
CA GLN A 42 33.87 15.36 1.64
C GLN A 42 33.46 16.15 2.89
N TYR A 43 33.18 15.42 3.97
CA TYR A 43 33.13 15.97 5.33
C TYR A 43 34.09 15.19 6.23
N THR A 44 35.00 15.90 6.91
CA THR A 44 36.02 15.31 7.80
C THR A 44 35.79 15.61 9.27
N GLY A 45 34.71 16.29 9.61
CA GLY A 45 34.41 16.72 10.96
C GLY A 45 33.89 15.59 11.85
N SER A 46 33.82 15.87 13.15
CA SER A 46 33.39 14.92 14.18
C SER A 46 32.14 15.39 14.94
N ASP A 47 31.37 16.30 14.37
CA ASP A 47 30.16 16.79 15.01
C ASP A 47 29.05 15.72 15.03
N GLU A 48 28.39 15.58 16.18
CA GLU A 48 27.17 14.77 16.29
C GLU A 48 26.00 15.37 15.52
N ASN A 49 25.95 16.71 15.39
CA ASN A 49 24.88 17.43 14.71
C ASN A 49 25.49 18.32 13.63
N VAL A 50 25.48 17.84 12.39
CA VAL A 50 26.11 18.52 11.27
C VAL A 50 25.14 19.50 10.64
N VAL A 51 25.59 20.74 10.48
CA VAL A 51 24.87 21.77 9.72
C VAL A 51 25.68 22.06 8.46
N ILE A 52 25.14 21.65 7.30
CA ILE A 52 25.80 21.89 6.02
C ILE A 52 25.74 23.40 5.71
N PRO A 53 26.88 24.07 5.42
CA PRO A 53 26.91 25.49 5.12
C PRO A 53 26.03 25.84 3.92
N SER A 54 25.36 27.00 3.97
CA SER A 54 24.57 27.48 2.82
C SER A 54 25.42 28.00 1.67
N ALA A 55 26.69 28.28 1.90
CA ALA A 55 27.64 28.74 0.90
C ALA A 55 29.07 28.32 1.23
N LEU A 56 29.84 27.95 0.21
CA LEU A 56 31.28 27.68 0.28
C LEU A 56 31.97 28.40 -0.90
N GLY A 57 33.16 28.96 -0.66
CA GLY A 57 33.87 29.73 -1.68
C GLY A 57 33.14 30.99 -2.18
N GLY A 58 32.14 31.47 -1.43
CA GLY A 58 31.34 32.66 -1.77
C GLY A 58 30.14 32.41 -2.69
N VAL A 59 29.84 31.15 -3.01
CA VAL A 59 28.68 30.73 -3.82
C VAL A 59 27.81 29.72 -3.05
N PRO A 60 26.53 29.54 -3.39
CA PRO A 60 25.64 28.62 -2.67
C PRO A 60 26.06 27.15 -2.75
N VAL A 61 25.81 26.37 -1.69
CA VAL A 61 25.93 24.90 -1.71
C VAL A 61 24.64 24.31 -2.25
N THR A 62 24.66 23.76 -3.46
CA THR A 62 23.47 23.19 -4.12
C THR A 62 23.52 21.67 -4.25
N GLU A 63 24.71 21.09 -4.08
CA GLU A 63 24.96 19.67 -4.25
C GLU A 63 25.92 19.18 -3.16
N VAL A 64 25.61 18.01 -2.63
CA VAL A 64 26.47 17.26 -1.71
C VAL A 64 26.48 15.85 -2.28
N THR A 65 27.61 15.42 -2.84
CA THR A 65 27.70 14.21 -3.68
C THR A 65 28.92 13.41 -3.27
N CYS A 66 28.79 12.08 -3.31
CA CYS A 66 29.92 11.18 -3.19
C CYS A 66 30.47 10.81 -4.57
N GLU A 67 31.76 11.08 -4.82
CA GLU A 67 32.41 10.61 -6.04
C GLU A 67 32.21 9.10 -6.20
N LYS A 68 32.03 8.67 -7.45
CA LYS A 68 31.42 7.42 -7.89
C LYS A 68 31.94 6.08 -7.32
N ASN A 69 32.86 6.00 -6.37
CA ASN A 69 33.43 4.71 -5.92
C ASN A 69 33.91 4.53 -4.48
N SER A 70 33.83 5.47 -3.53
CA SER A 70 33.98 5.13 -2.10
C SER A 70 33.81 6.35 -1.20
N ASP A 71 32.73 6.32 -0.41
CA ASP A 71 32.64 6.76 1.00
C ASP A 71 31.38 7.59 1.27
N SER A 72 30.53 7.03 2.12
CA SER A 72 29.46 7.75 2.80
C SER A 72 30.09 8.70 3.81
N TYR A 73 29.99 10.01 3.58
CA TYR A 73 30.59 11.03 4.45
C TYR A 73 30.02 11.03 5.86
N PHE A 74 28.77 10.61 6.00
CA PHE A 74 28.06 10.58 7.26
C PHE A 74 28.01 9.19 7.90
N ASN A 75 28.80 8.24 7.37
CA ASN A 75 29.15 7.00 8.05
C ASN A 75 30.51 7.14 8.75
N ASN A 76 30.59 8.07 9.71
CA ASN A 76 31.81 8.41 10.44
C ASN A 76 31.80 7.94 11.91
N GLY A 77 30.75 7.23 12.33
CA GLY A 77 30.58 6.71 13.69
C GLY A 77 30.25 7.77 14.76
N VAL A 78 29.94 9.02 14.37
CA VAL A 78 29.63 10.10 15.32
C VAL A 78 28.38 10.90 14.94
N THR A 79 28.18 11.19 13.65
CA THR A 79 27.08 12.04 13.19
C THR A 79 25.72 11.39 13.40
N LYS A 80 24.88 12.02 14.21
CA LYS A 80 23.51 11.61 14.55
C LYS A 80 22.43 12.42 13.83
N SER A 81 22.73 13.66 13.45
CA SER A 81 21.79 14.47 12.68
C SER A 81 22.47 15.34 11.63
N ILE A 82 21.73 15.60 10.55
CA ILE A 82 22.17 16.45 9.43
C ILE A 82 21.07 17.46 9.10
N THR A 83 21.46 18.73 9.00
CA THR A 83 20.61 19.82 8.47
C THR A 83 21.19 20.33 7.16
N PHE A 84 20.39 20.31 6.10
CA PHE A 84 20.79 20.77 4.76
C PHE A 84 20.34 22.22 4.50
N PRO A 85 21.08 23.00 3.71
CA PRO A 85 20.66 24.33 3.29
C PRO A 85 19.56 24.24 2.22
N SER A 86 18.70 25.26 2.14
CA SER A 86 17.55 25.31 1.23
C SER A 86 17.88 25.30 -0.26
N SER A 87 19.16 25.47 -0.62
CA SER A 87 19.65 25.42 -1.99
C SER A 87 19.87 24.00 -2.52
N VAL A 88 19.87 22.97 -1.65
CA VAL A 88 20.07 21.58 -2.04
C VAL A 88 18.87 21.05 -2.82
N LYS A 89 19.14 20.40 -3.96
CA LYS A 89 18.13 19.81 -4.83
C LYS A 89 18.08 18.28 -4.80
N VAL A 90 19.22 17.65 -4.59
CA VAL A 90 19.38 16.19 -4.62
C VAL A 90 20.07 15.73 -3.34
N ILE A 91 19.56 14.66 -2.74
CA ILE A 91 20.21 13.95 -1.64
C ILE A 91 20.85 12.68 -2.20
N ASP A 92 22.17 12.71 -2.36
CA ASP A 92 22.95 11.61 -2.93
C ASP A 92 23.26 10.51 -1.85
N LYS A 93 24.10 9.53 -2.19
CA LYS A 93 24.55 8.39 -1.36
C LYS A 93 25.44 8.78 -0.15
N MET A 94 25.37 10.02 0.33
CA MET A 94 26.25 10.53 1.39
C MET A 94 26.01 9.92 2.78
N CYS A 95 24.86 9.29 3.03
CA CYS A 95 24.48 8.71 4.31
C CYS A 95 24.58 7.17 4.32
N TYR A 96 24.90 6.55 3.18
CA TYR A 96 24.94 5.09 3.03
C TYR A 96 25.66 4.37 4.16
N GLY A 97 24.99 3.39 4.76
CA GLY A 97 25.51 2.52 5.81
C GLY A 97 25.77 3.20 7.14
N SER A 98 25.34 4.45 7.34
CA SER A 98 25.56 5.15 8.61
C SER A 98 24.89 4.43 9.77
N ASP A 99 25.70 3.94 10.69
CA ASP A 99 25.25 3.25 11.90
C ASP A 99 24.97 4.21 13.06
N THR A 100 25.05 5.52 12.84
CA THR A 100 24.87 6.54 13.89
C THR A 100 23.82 7.58 13.56
N LEU A 101 23.49 7.79 12.29
CA LEU A 101 22.48 8.75 11.87
C LEU A 101 21.10 8.38 12.43
N GLU A 102 20.50 9.28 13.21
CA GLU A 102 19.21 9.08 13.86
C GLU A 102 18.10 9.95 13.28
N THR A 103 18.42 11.16 12.81
CA THR A 103 17.42 12.13 12.33
C THR A 103 17.93 12.94 11.14
N VAL A 104 17.08 13.07 10.13
CA VAL A 104 17.34 13.88 8.93
C VAL A 104 16.15 14.80 8.66
N VAL A 105 16.43 16.10 8.46
CA VAL A 105 15.41 17.07 8.05
C VAL A 105 15.79 17.57 6.66
N LEU A 106 15.02 17.16 5.65
CA LEU A 106 15.22 17.62 4.28
C LEU A 106 14.54 18.98 4.10
N PRO A 107 15.23 19.98 3.52
CA PRO A 107 14.67 21.30 3.32
C PRO A 107 13.69 21.30 2.15
N GLU A 108 12.71 22.20 2.21
CA GLU A 108 11.87 22.51 1.04
C GLU A 108 12.76 22.94 -0.13
N GLY A 109 12.46 22.40 -1.31
CA GLY A 109 13.25 22.58 -2.52
C GLY A 109 14.00 21.33 -2.97
N VAL A 110 14.22 20.33 -2.10
CA VAL A 110 14.73 19.02 -2.51
C VAL A 110 13.71 18.34 -3.43
N GLU A 111 14.18 17.84 -4.56
CA GLU A 111 13.37 17.21 -5.61
C GLU A 111 13.67 15.71 -5.76
N GLU A 112 14.85 15.25 -5.34
CA GLU A 112 15.29 13.86 -5.50
C GLU A 112 16.04 13.34 -4.28
N ILE A 113 15.74 12.09 -3.89
CA ILE A 113 16.59 11.25 -3.03
C ILE A 113 17.15 10.14 -3.92
N ALA A 114 18.45 10.12 -4.12
CA ALA A 114 19.11 9.24 -5.07
C ALA A 114 19.14 7.77 -4.62
N GLU A 115 19.52 6.90 -5.56
CA GLU A 115 19.74 5.48 -5.30
C GLU A 115 20.70 5.27 -4.12
N ASN A 116 20.28 4.45 -3.16
CA ASN A 116 21.01 4.12 -1.95
C ASN A 116 21.33 5.28 -0.97
N ALA A 117 20.65 6.44 -1.07
CA ALA A 117 20.92 7.64 -0.25
C ALA A 117 21.12 7.34 1.25
N PHE A 118 20.24 6.53 1.83
CA PHE A 118 20.19 6.14 3.24
C PHE A 118 20.23 4.62 3.46
N THR A 119 20.63 3.82 2.47
CA THR A 119 20.65 2.35 2.62
C THR A 119 21.49 1.96 3.82
N GLY A 120 20.96 1.10 4.70
CA GLY A 120 21.67 0.62 5.88
C GLY A 120 21.84 1.67 6.98
N CYS A 121 21.13 2.80 6.92
CA CYS A 121 21.02 3.72 8.06
C CYS A 121 20.18 3.11 9.19
N LYS A 122 20.71 2.10 9.88
CA LYS A 122 19.97 1.23 10.81
C LYS A 122 19.39 1.97 12.02
N ASN A 123 19.97 3.12 12.39
CA ASN A 123 19.53 3.95 13.51
C ASN A 123 18.67 5.15 13.09
N LEU A 124 18.41 5.35 11.79
CA LEU A 124 17.57 6.45 11.30
C LEU A 124 16.13 6.21 11.76
N LYS A 125 15.66 7.05 12.69
CA LYS A 125 14.32 6.97 13.28
C LYS A 125 13.35 7.93 12.62
N ASN A 126 13.83 9.13 12.31
CA ASN A 126 13.00 10.23 11.84
C ASN A 126 13.59 10.81 10.55
N ILE A 127 12.80 10.84 9.49
CA ILE A 127 13.07 11.66 8.32
C ILE A 127 11.83 12.46 7.96
N THR A 128 12.01 13.77 7.75
CA THR A 128 10.95 14.63 7.21
C THR A 128 11.20 14.83 5.72
N LEU A 129 10.27 14.34 4.90
CA LEU A 129 10.30 14.55 3.45
C LEU A 129 9.67 15.90 3.09
N PRO A 130 10.25 16.68 2.15
CA PRO A 130 9.71 17.98 1.76
C PRO A 130 8.57 17.83 0.77
N SER A 131 7.70 18.83 0.71
CA SER A 131 6.54 18.83 -0.20
C SER A 131 6.92 18.87 -1.68
N THR A 132 8.15 19.27 -2.00
CA THR A 132 8.71 19.37 -3.36
C THR A 132 9.33 18.09 -3.90
N LEU A 133 9.45 17.04 -3.10
CA LEU A 133 10.12 15.80 -3.49
C LEU A 133 9.34 15.07 -4.59
N LYS A 134 10.02 14.77 -5.70
CA LYS A 134 9.45 14.12 -6.89
C LYS A 134 9.93 12.68 -7.06
N GLU A 135 11.13 12.35 -6.59
CA GLU A 135 11.74 11.05 -6.83
C GLU A 135 12.42 10.47 -5.58
N ILE A 136 12.18 9.18 -5.34
CA ILE A 136 12.93 8.35 -4.40
C ILE A 136 13.53 7.17 -5.18
N GLY A 137 14.85 7.15 -5.24
CA GLY A 137 15.65 6.18 -5.98
C GLY A 137 15.69 4.78 -5.35
N GLY A 138 16.22 3.84 -6.13
CA GLY A 138 16.26 2.43 -5.74
C GLY A 138 17.02 2.23 -4.42
N ALA A 139 16.51 1.35 -3.57
CA ALA A 139 17.10 1.06 -2.26
C ALA A 139 17.36 2.28 -1.34
N ALA A 140 16.81 3.47 -1.61
CA ALA A 140 17.12 4.71 -0.90
C ALA A 140 17.03 4.59 0.63
N PHE A 141 16.06 3.84 1.15
CA PHE A 141 15.85 3.56 2.57
C PHE A 141 15.93 2.05 2.89
N ALA A 142 16.58 1.27 2.03
CA ALA A 142 16.71 -0.15 2.28
C ALA A 142 17.49 -0.41 3.57
N ASN A 143 17.10 -1.41 4.37
CA ASN A 143 17.75 -1.74 5.65
C ASN A 143 17.73 -0.59 6.71
N CYS A 144 16.86 0.41 6.58
CA CYS A 144 16.61 1.42 7.63
C CYS A 144 15.74 0.82 8.75
N SER A 145 16.30 -0.10 9.55
CA SER A 145 15.55 -0.90 10.53
C SER A 145 14.90 -0.13 11.68
N SER A 146 15.30 1.13 11.93
CA SER A 146 14.69 1.99 12.97
C SER A 146 13.64 2.96 12.42
N LEU A 147 13.47 3.06 11.09
CA LEU A 147 12.50 3.94 10.46
C LEU A 147 11.12 3.29 10.53
N THR A 148 10.30 3.71 11.48
CA THR A 148 9.03 3.03 11.81
C THR A 148 7.82 3.56 11.06
N SER A 149 7.89 4.78 10.53
CA SER A 149 6.81 5.36 9.74
C SER A 149 7.35 6.33 8.70
N ILE A 150 6.61 6.49 7.61
CA ILE A 150 6.89 7.49 6.60
C ILE A 150 5.60 7.99 5.94
N THR A 151 5.56 9.29 5.65
CA THR A 151 4.52 9.92 4.85
C THR A 151 5.15 10.42 3.56
N LEU A 152 4.69 9.90 2.41
CA LEU A 152 5.18 10.30 1.11
C LEU A 152 4.43 11.53 0.59
N PRO A 153 5.14 12.53 0.02
CA PRO A 153 4.55 13.79 -0.37
C PRO A 153 3.73 13.69 -1.66
N ALA A 154 2.74 14.57 -1.82
CA ALA A 154 1.83 14.56 -2.97
C ALA A 154 2.52 14.81 -4.33
N ALA A 155 3.66 15.50 -4.33
CA ALA A 155 4.45 15.77 -5.52
C ALA A 155 5.27 14.57 -6.02
N LEU A 156 5.28 13.44 -5.30
CA LEU A 156 6.06 12.27 -5.68
C LEU A 156 5.55 11.69 -7.01
N GLU A 157 6.44 11.60 -7.99
CA GLU A 157 6.19 11.12 -9.35
C GLU A 157 6.79 9.71 -9.57
N LYS A 158 7.90 9.40 -8.90
CA LYS A 158 8.67 8.16 -9.11
C LYS A 158 9.15 7.55 -7.78
N LEU A 159 8.97 6.23 -7.67
CA LEU A 159 9.44 5.41 -6.55
C LEU A 159 10.07 4.12 -7.08
N ASP A 160 11.39 4.03 -6.97
CA ASP A 160 12.19 2.98 -7.60
C ASP A 160 12.31 1.70 -6.75
N GLY A 161 12.89 0.67 -7.37
CA GLY A 161 12.87 -0.70 -6.86
C GLY A 161 13.52 -0.82 -5.50
N GLY A 162 12.84 -1.50 -4.58
CA GLY A 162 13.34 -1.72 -3.22
C GLY A 162 13.58 -0.46 -2.40
N ALA A 163 12.99 0.70 -2.75
CA ALA A 163 13.20 1.97 -2.04
C ALA A 163 13.09 1.83 -0.51
N PHE A 164 12.23 0.95 0.01
CA PHE A 164 12.06 0.65 1.43
C PHE A 164 12.36 -0.81 1.80
N LEU A 165 13.10 -1.55 0.96
CA LEU A 165 13.45 -2.96 1.16
C LEU A 165 14.02 -3.23 2.57
N GLU A 166 13.48 -4.19 3.31
CA GLU A 166 13.96 -4.56 4.65
C GLU A 166 13.99 -3.37 5.65
N SER A 167 13.18 -2.34 5.43
CA SER A 167 13.05 -1.23 6.38
C SER A 167 12.22 -1.61 7.61
N GLY A 168 12.37 -0.85 8.69
CA GLY A 168 11.63 -1.05 9.94
C GLY A 168 10.20 -0.50 9.94
N LEU A 169 9.64 -0.20 8.76
CA LEU A 169 8.36 0.48 8.64
C LEU A 169 7.25 -0.37 9.28
N VAL A 170 6.52 0.22 10.20
CA VAL A 170 5.28 -0.32 10.77
C VAL A 170 4.07 0.22 10.00
N THR A 171 4.16 1.46 9.53
CA THR A 171 3.14 2.11 8.70
C THR A 171 3.79 2.93 7.58
N ALA A 172 3.09 3.05 6.45
CA ALA A 172 3.46 3.99 5.40
C ALA A 172 2.18 4.66 4.87
N ASP A 173 2.25 5.97 4.64
CA ASP A 173 1.16 6.74 4.04
C ASP A 173 1.58 7.27 2.67
N MET A 174 0.95 6.73 1.63
CA MET A 174 1.09 7.14 0.24
C MET A 174 -0.23 7.67 -0.34
N SER A 175 -1.25 7.88 0.51
CA SER A 175 -2.60 8.28 0.06
C SER A 175 -2.62 9.60 -0.70
N ALA A 176 -1.68 10.49 -0.39
CA ALA A 176 -1.51 11.78 -1.04
C ALA A 176 -0.78 11.72 -2.39
N CYS A 177 -0.15 10.59 -2.75
CA CYS A 177 0.72 10.45 -3.93
C CYS A 177 -0.06 10.33 -5.25
N THR A 178 -0.94 11.29 -5.54
CA THR A 178 -1.80 11.27 -6.74
C THR A 178 -1.04 11.50 -8.05
N ASN A 179 0.22 11.96 -7.97
CA ASN A 179 1.09 12.18 -9.14
C ASN A 179 2.00 10.99 -9.43
N LEU A 180 1.94 9.91 -8.64
CA LEU A 180 2.83 8.76 -8.81
C LEU A 180 2.57 8.07 -10.15
N GLN A 181 3.52 8.19 -11.07
CA GLN A 181 3.41 7.65 -12.44
C GLN A 181 4.04 6.26 -12.56
N SER A 182 5.07 5.99 -11.76
CA SER A 182 5.79 4.73 -11.79
C SER A 182 6.20 4.28 -10.41
N MET A 183 5.87 3.02 -10.10
CA MET A 183 6.50 2.25 -9.04
C MET A 183 7.16 1.02 -9.64
N ASP A 184 8.37 0.73 -9.17
CA ASP A 184 9.13 -0.43 -9.61
C ASP A 184 8.93 -1.64 -8.66
N THR A 185 9.72 -2.69 -8.82
CA THR A 185 9.57 -3.96 -8.09
C THR A 185 10.02 -3.86 -6.62
N GLY A 186 9.30 -4.52 -5.72
CA GLY A 186 9.77 -4.80 -4.36
C GLY A 186 9.91 -3.59 -3.45
N VAL A 187 9.18 -2.49 -3.71
CA VAL A 187 9.29 -1.22 -2.96
C VAL A 187 9.26 -1.43 -1.44
N PHE A 188 8.36 -2.25 -0.93
CA PHE A 188 8.22 -2.58 0.51
C PHE A 188 8.58 -4.03 0.82
N ARG A 189 9.33 -4.69 -0.06
CA ARG A 189 9.75 -6.08 0.15
C ARG A 189 10.48 -6.23 1.49
N ASP A 190 10.19 -7.32 2.20
CA ASP A 190 10.77 -7.72 3.47
C ASP A 190 10.66 -6.63 4.57
N CYS A 191 9.69 -5.69 4.44
CA CYS A 191 9.26 -4.81 5.54
C CYS A 191 8.46 -5.63 6.57
N GLU A 192 9.15 -6.50 7.31
CA GLU A 192 8.53 -7.51 8.18
C GLU A 192 7.62 -6.91 9.26
N ALA A 193 7.89 -5.67 9.68
CA ALA A 193 7.12 -4.94 10.70
C ALA A 193 5.88 -4.21 10.15
N LEU A 194 5.71 -4.13 8.82
CA LEU A 194 4.65 -3.34 8.18
C LEU A 194 3.29 -3.97 8.50
N GLN A 195 2.44 -3.23 9.20
CA GLN A 195 1.11 -3.69 9.62
C GLN A 195 0.01 -3.16 8.72
N THR A 196 0.14 -1.91 8.27
CA THR A 196 -0.82 -1.23 7.39
C THR A 196 -0.09 -0.28 6.44
N ILE A 197 -0.70 -0.03 5.29
CA ILE A 197 -0.25 0.95 4.31
C ILE A 197 -1.45 1.63 3.66
N ALA A 198 -1.41 2.96 3.56
CA ALA A 198 -2.41 3.72 2.82
C ALA A 198 -1.93 3.94 1.38
N LEU A 199 -2.56 3.28 0.41
CA LEU A 199 -2.20 3.34 -1.00
C LEU A 199 -2.84 4.54 -1.72
N PRO A 200 -2.22 5.07 -2.79
CA PRO A 200 -2.82 6.11 -3.60
C PRO A 200 -4.01 5.57 -4.41
N ASN A 201 -5.13 6.30 -4.43
CA ASN A 201 -6.37 5.85 -5.07
C ASN A 201 -6.31 5.72 -6.61
N ASN A 202 -5.26 6.23 -7.25
CA ASN A 202 -5.03 6.15 -8.69
C ASN A 202 -4.08 5.02 -9.10
N LEU A 203 -3.73 4.13 -8.17
CA LEU A 203 -2.80 3.03 -8.45
C LEU A 203 -3.38 2.03 -9.46
N ASP A 204 -2.64 1.73 -10.52
CA ASP A 204 -3.05 0.83 -11.60
C ASP A 204 -2.61 -0.63 -11.40
N LYS A 205 -1.57 -0.85 -10.58
CA LYS A 205 -1.00 -2.18 -10.31
C LYS A 205 -0.36 -2.30 -8.93
N ILE A 206 -0.40 -3.50 -8.35
CA ILE A 206 0.53 -3.93 -7.30
C ILE A 206 1.67 -4.67 -8.01
N THR A 207 2.88 -4.10 -7.99
CA THR A 207 4.03 -4.59 -8.76
C THR A 207 4.65 -5.84 -8.15
N ARG A 208 5.53 -6.48 -8.94
CA ARG A 208 6.29 -7.65 -8.51
C ARG A 208 6.94 -7.41 -7.15
N ASP A 209 6.78 -8.38 -6.24
CA ASP A 209 7.35 -8.41 -4.89
C ASP A 209 6.99 -7.23 -3.99
N MET A 210 6.04 -6.35 -4.36
CA MET A 210 5.83 -5.06 -3.68
C MET A 210 5.73 -5.18 -2.15
N PHE A 211 5.01 -6.20 -1.66
CA PHE A 211 4.83 -6.55 -0.25
C PHE A 211 5.32 -7.97 0.08
N ALA A 212 6.19 -8.56 -0.76
CA ALA A 212 6.75 -9.87 -0.47
C ALA A 212 7.48 -9.82 0.88
N GLY A 213 7.24 -10.77 1.79
CA GLY A 213 7.87 -10.83 3.11
C GLY A 213 7.31 -9.86 4.15
N CYS A 214 6.25 -9.10 3.87
CA CYS A 214 5.56 -8.27 4.87
C CYS A 214 4.74 -9.15 5.85
N VAL A 215 5.44 -9.88 6.72
CA VAL A 215 4.84 -10.90 7.59
C VAL A 215 3.83 -10.35 8.60
N SER A 216 3.93 -9.08 8.97
CA SER A 216 2.99 -8.40 9.89
C SER A 216 1.80 -7.74 9.19
N LEU A 217 1.76 -7.69 7.86
CA LEU A 217 0.70 -7.05 7.10
C LEU A 217 -0.58 -7.88 7.25
N SER A 218 -1.51 -7.38 8.05
CA SER A 218 -2.75 -8.10 8.38
C SER A 218 -3.96 -7.62 7.61
N ASP A 219 -3.92 -6.38 7.12
CA ASP A 219 -4.97 -5.74 6.37
C ASP A 219 -4.39 -4.79 5.31
N ILE A 220 -5.07 -4.71 4.17
CA ILE A 220 -4.70 -3.79 3.09
C ILE A 220 -5.95 -3.43 2.27
N ASP A 221 -6.16 -2.14 2.08
CA ASP A 221 -7.15 -1.62 1.13
C ASP A 221 -6.47 -1.45 -0.24
N ILE A 222 -6.81 -2.33 -1.18
CA ILE A 222 -6.26 -2.29 -2.54
C ILE A 222 -7.14 -1.35 -3.39
N PRO A 223 -6.58 -0.26 -3.97
CA PRO A 223 -7.36 0.68 -4.76
C PRO A 223 -8.13 -0.01 -5.88
N LYS A 224 -9.40 0.35 -6.04
CA LYS A 224 -10.31 -0.22 -7.04
C LYS A 224 -9.87 -0.05 -8.50
N THR A 225 -8.86 0.78 -8.76
CA THR A 225 -8.25 1.02 -10.07
C THR A 225 -7.17 0.01 -10.43
N VAL A 226 -6.72 -0.79 -9.46
CA VAL A 226 -5.69 -1.81 -9.67
C VAL A 226 -6.23 -2.90 -10.60
N SER A 227 -5.57 -3.05 -11.75
CA SER A 227 -5.89 -4.05 -12.77
C SER A 227 -4.96 -5.26 -12.77
N LEU A 228 -3.80 -5.14 -12.11
CA LEU A 228 -2.80 -6.20 -12.03
C LEU A 228 -2.27 -6.31 -10.61
N ILE A 229 -2.31 -7.52 -10.05
CA ILE A 229 -1.50 -7.90 -8.90
C ILE A 229 -0.45 -8.89 -9.42
N ASP A 230 0.80 -8.44 -9.51
CA ASP A 230 1.86 -9.13 -10.24
C ASP A 230 2.54 -10.27 -9.43
N PHE A 231 3.56 -10.88 -10.02
CA PHE A 231 4.37 -11.97 -9.45
C PHE A 231 4.79 -11.70 -8.00
N GLU A 232 4.48 -12.63 -7.10
CA GLU A 232 4.89 -12.58 -5.67
C GLU A 232 4.52 -11.29 -4.92
N ALA A 233 3.56 -10.49 -5.41
CA ALA A 233 3.19 -9.20 -4.85
C ALA A 233 2.93 -9.21 -3.32
N PHE A 234 2.32 -10.26 -2.78
CA PHE A 234 2.06 -10.49 -1.36
C PHE A 234 2.66 -11.81 -0.87
N TYR A 235 3.72 -12.31 -1.52
CA TYR A 235 4.39 -13.54 -1.13
C TYR A 235 4.77 -13.52 0.36
N GLY A 236 4.41 -14.55 1.13
CA GLY A 236 4.79 -14.65 2.53
C GLY A 236 4.14 -13.62 3.46
N CYS A 237 3.09 -12.90 3.04
CA CYS A 237 2.25 -12.08 3.93
C CYS A 237 1.45 -12.98 4.89
N THR A 238 2.12 -13.51 5.91
CA THR A 238 1.59 -14.59 6.77
C THR A 238 0.52 -14.13 7.76
N SER A 239 0.41 -12.83 8.04
CA SER A 239 -0.66 -12.27 8.90
C SER A 239 -1.92 -11.87 8.13
N LEU A 240 -1.90 -11.87 6.79
CA LEU A 240 -3.04 -11.49 5.97
C LEU A 240 -4.12 -12.56 6.03
N LYS A 241 -5.24 -12.26 6.71
CA LYS A 241 -6.36 -13.18 6.93
C LYS A 241 -7.41 -13.16 5.83
N SER A 242 -7.61 -11.98 5.28
CA SER A 242 -8.57 -11.69 4.21
C SER A 242 -7.96 -10.64 3.31
N VAL A 243 -8.32 -10.68 2.03
CA VAL A 243 -7.96 -9.64 1.08
C VAL A 243 -9.17 -9.34 0.21
N ILE A 244 -9.45 -8.06 0.07
CA ILE A 244 -10.44 -7.57 -0.90
C ILE A 244 -9.70 -7.30 -2.20
N LEU A 245 -9.98 -8.11 -3.22
CA LEU A 245 -9.41 -7.91 -4.55
C LEU A 245 -10.16 -6.79 -5.29
N PRO A 246 -9.44 -5.94 -6.06
CA PRO A 246 -10.00 -4.77 -6.70
C PRO A 246 -10.92 -5.14 -7.86
N THR A 247 -11.96 -4.34 -8.05
CA THR A 247 -13.03 -4.63 -9.01
C THR A 247 -12.58 -4.59 -10.47
N SER A 248 -11.53 -3.81 -10.77
CA SER A 248 -10.90 -3.73 -12.08
C SER A 248 -9.85 -4.82 -12.34
N LEU A 249 -9.63 -5.76 -11.41
CA LEU A 249 -8.60 -6.78 -11.53
C LEU A 249 -8.79 -7.56 -12.84
N ASN A 250 -7.77 -7.50 -13.70
CA ASN A 250 -7.69 -8.25 -14.94
C ASN A 250 -6.83 -9.51 -14.76
N GLU A 251 -5.71 -9.38 -14.03
CA GLU A 251 -4.75 -10.46 -13.83
C GLU A 251 -4.31 -10.55 -12.38
N LEU A 252 -4.37 -11.79 -11.86
CA LEU A 252 -3.73 -12.20 -10.62
C LEU A 252 -2.53 -13.09 -10.94
N GLY A 253 -1.34 -12.55 -10.69
CA GLY A 253 -0.06 -13.09 -11.08
C GLY A 253 0.40 -14.30 -10.26
N ARG A 254 1.40 -14.98 -10.82
CA ARG A 254 2.04 -16.16 -10.24
C ARG A 254 2.55 -15.91 -8.83
N TYR A 255 2.15 -16.76 -7.90
CA TYR A 255 2.57 -16.72 -6.50
C TYR A 255 2.19 -15.44 -5.76
N ALA A 256 1.27 -14.62 -6.29
CA ALA A 256 0.88 -13.34 -5.69
C ALA A 256 0.52 -13.45 -4.20
N PHE A 257 -0.12 -14.54 -3.76
CA PHE A 257 -0.47 -14.81 -2.36
C PHE A 257 0.13 -16.12 -1.85
N ARG A 258 1.25 -16.57 -2.42
CA ARG A 258 1.91 -17.82 -1.99
C ARG A 258 2.44 -17.64 -0.57
N GLU A 259 2.27 -18.67 0.27
CA GLU A 259 2.65 -18.67 1.69
C GLU A 259 1.90 -17.64 2.57
N CYS A 260 0.76 -17.10 2.11
CA CYS A 260 -0.19 -16.37 2.97
C CYS A 260 -0.91 -17.33 3.92
N SER A 261 -0.26 -17.64 5.05
CA SER A 261 -0.63 -18.78 5.90
C SER A 261 -1.92 -18.63 6.70
N GLN A 262 -2.41 -17.39 6.87
CA GLN A 262 -3.68 -17.10 7.55
C GLN A 262 -4.84 -16.79 6.59
N LEU A 263 -4.59 -16.74 5.27
CA LEU A 263 -5.61 -16.39 4.30
C LEU A 263 -6.67 -17.50 4.22
N GLU A 264 -7.91 -17.20 4.60
CA GLU A 264 -8.96 -18.24 4.74
C GLU A 264 -9.84 -18.40 3.49
N GLU A 265 -10.12 -17.31 2.80
CA GLU A 265 -11.05 -17.27 1.69
C GLU A 265 -10.68 -16.15 0.71
N VAL A 266 -10.84 -16.40 -0.58
CA VAL A 266 -10.63 -15.38 -1.63
C VAL A 266 -11.77 -15.42 -2.64
N ILE A 267 -12.32 -14.25 -2.95
CA ILE A 267 -13.27 -14.07 -4.05
C ILE A 267 -12.54 -13.40 -5.20
N ILE A 268 -12.42 -14.10 -6.33
CA ILE A 268 -11.89 -13.51 -7.56
C ILE A 268 -12.99 -12.63 -8.19
N PRO A 269 -12.74 -11.33 -8.44
CA PRO A 269 -13.73 -10.44 -9.03
C PRO A 269 -14.13 -10.87 -10.45
N TYR A 270 -15.42 -10.76 -10.78
CA TYR A 270 -15.88 -10.93 -12.17
C TYR A 270 -15.20 -9.91 -13.08
N GLY A 271 -14.75 -10.35 -14.25
CA GLY A 271 -13.93 -9.55 -15.16
C GLY A 271 -12.44 -9.87 -15.06
N THR A 272 -12.00 -10.55 -13.98
CA THR A 272 -10.67 -11.15 -13.95
C THR A 272 -10.57 -12.19 -15.06
N VAL A 273 -9.54 -12.07 -15.90
CA VAL A 273 -9.31 -12.90 -17.09
C VAL A 273 -8.29 -13.99 -16.78
N LYS A 274 -7.27 -13.67 -15.97
CA LYS A 274 -6.14 -14.54 -15.69
C LYS A 274 -5.87 -14.71 -14.20
N VAL A 275 -5.73 -15.96 -13.76
CA VAL A 275 -5.28 -16.34 -12.42
C VAL A 275 -4.19 -17.40 -12.54
N ASP A 276 -2.94 -17.07 -12.22
CA ASP A 276 -1.79 -17.98 -12.33
C ASP A 276 -1.25 -18.31 -10.94
N ALA A 277 -1.28 -19.58 -10.53
CA ALA A 277 -0.56 -20.16 -9.39
C ALA A 277 -0.58 -19.35 -8.07
N ALA A 278 -1.62 -18.56 -7.82
CA ALA A 278 -1.58 -17.47 -6.85
C ALA A 278 -1.59 -17.93 -5.38
N PHE A 279 -2.18 -19.09 -5.05
CA PHE A 279 -2.53 -19.47 -3.68
C PHE A 279 -1.81 -20.74 -3.19
N GLN A 280 -0.53 -20.87 -3.53
CA GLN A 280 0.27 -22.01 -3.09
C GLN A 280 0.66 -21.90 -1.62
N ARG A 281 0.71 -23.03 -0.91
CA ARG A 281 1.15 -23.14 0.49
C ARG A 281 0.39 -22.21 1.44
N CYS A 282 -0.92 -22.07 1.24
CA CYS A 282 -1.85 -21.35 2.10
C CYS A 282 -2.66 -22.35 2.96
N PRO A 283 -2.12 -22.86 4.09
CA PRO A 283 -2.74 -23.94 4.86
C PRO A 283 -4.11 -23.61 5.48
N ALA A 284 -4.40 -22.32 5.73
CA ALA A 284 -5.68 -21.87 6.26
C ALA A 284 -6.76 -21.67 5.18
N LEU A 285 -6.38 -21.69 3.90
CA LEU A 285 -7.28 -21.42 2.78
C LEU A 285 -8.30 -22.55 2.65
N LYS A 286 -9.59 -22.18 2.67
CA LYS A 286 -10.74 -23.09 2.62
C LYS A 286 -11.48 -22.98 1.29
N ALA A 287 -11.57 -21.79 0.73
CA ALA A 287 -12.35 -21.54 -0.47
C ALA A 287 -11.72 -20.48 -1.37
N VAL A 288 -11.75 -20.72 -2.68
CA VAL A 288 -11.49 -19.71 -3.70
C VAL A 288 -12.67 -19.70 -4.68
N TYR A 289 -13.33 -18.56 -4.82
CA TYR A 289 -14.46 -18.38 -5.74
C TYR A 289 -13.96 -17.81 -7.06
N VAL A 290 -14.13 -18.57 -8.15
CA VAL A 290 -13.56 -18.27 -9.47
C VAL A 290 -14.67 -18.08 -10.50
N PRO A 291 -14.89 -16.86 -11.01
CA PRO A 291 -15.95 -16.58 -11.97
C PRO A 291 -15.62 -17.14 -13.36
N ASP A 292 -16.65 -17.30 -14.20
CA ASP A 292 -16.51 -17.78 -15.58
C ASP A 292 -15.79 -16.81 -16.53
N SER A 293 -15.53 -15.57 -16.08
CA SER A 293 -14.68 -14.62 -16.80
C SER A 293 -13.21 -15.04 -16.83
N VAL A 294 -12.78 -15.92 -15.90
CA VAL A 294 -11.41 -16.43 -15.86
C VAL A 294 -11.25 -17.48 -16.96
N ILE A 295 -10.42 -17.15 -17.95
CA ILE A 295 -10.13 -17.99 -19.13
C ILE A 295 -8.67 -18.48 -19.15
N TYR A 296 -7.84 -18.01 -18.22
CA TYR A 296 -6.55 -18.62 -17.91
C TYR A 296 -6.53 -18.98 -16.43
N PHE A 297 -6.37 -20.26 -16.12
CA PHE A 297 -6.36 -20.79 -14.76
C PHE A 297 -5.27 -21.87 -14.64
N SER A 298 -4.31 -21.70 -13.74
CA SER A 298 -3.19 -22.64 -13.65
C SER A 298 -3.53 -23.92 -12.87
N LEU A 299 -2.88 -25.03 -13.24
CA LEU A 299 -3.05 -26.34 -12.58
C LEU A 299 -2.42 -26.40 -11.17
N ASP A 300 -1.50 -25.50 -10.85
CA ASP A 300 -0.76 -25.46 -9.58
C ASP A 300 -1.28 -24.38 -8.62
N ILE A 301 -2.48 -23.84 -8.88
CA ILE A 301 -3.14 -22.76 -8.11
C ILE A 301 -3.22 -23.02 -6.60
N LEU A 302 -3.41 -24.29 -6.18
CA LEU A 302 -3.53 -24.71 -4.78
C LEU A 302 -2.38 -25.63 -4.33
N GLN A 303 -1.23 -25.63 -4.99
CA GLN A 303 -0.13 -26.51 -4.60
C GLN A 303 0.29 -26.27 -3.13
N GLY A 304 0.18 -27.29 -2.28
CA GLY A 304 0.45 -27.16 -0.84
C GLY A 304 -0.67 -26.53 -0.01
N SER A 305 -1.83 -26.24 -0.60
CA SER A 305 -3.04 -25.67 0.05
C SER A 305 -4.16 -26.72 0.10
N SER A 306 -3.90 -27.86 0.73
CA SER A 306 -4.72 -29.08 0.61
C SER A 306 -6.14 -28.99 1.17
N ASN A 307 -6.47 -27.96 1.96
CA ASN A 307 -7.80 -27.76 2.55
C ASN A 307 -8.72 -26.91 1.68
N ALA A 308 -8.19 -26.27 0.64
CA ALA A 308 -8.94 -25.34 -0.18
C ALA A 308 -9.78 -26.07 -1.24
N ILE A 309 -11.00 -25.57 -1.46
CA ILE A 309 -11.90 -26.00 -2.53
C ILE A 309 -12.09 -24.82 -3.49
N ILE A 310 -11.96 -25.08 -4.79
CA ILE A 310 -12.35 -24.11 -5.83
C ILE A 310 -13.86 -24.16 -6.05
N TYR A 311 -14.54 -23.02 -5.94
CA TYR A 311 -15.94 -22.86 -6.31
C TYR A 311 -16.00 -22.14 -7.66
N CYS A 312 -16.56 -22.79 -8.67
CA CYS A 312 -16.59 -22.26 -10.04
C CYS A 312 -17.87 -22.69 -10.78
N THR A 313 -18.15 -22.08 -11.93
CA THR A 313 -19.32 -22.47 -12.72
C THR A 313 -19.06 -23.76 -13.50
N SER A 314 -20.08 -24.61 -13.63
CA SER A 314 -19.96 -25.82 -14.45
C SER A 314 -19.60 -25.46 -15.91
N GLY A 315 -18.53 -26.08 -16.42
CA GLY A 315 -18.05 -25.85 -17.79
C GLY A 315 -17.17 -24.61 -17.97
N SER A 316 -16.80 -23.90 -16.90
CA SER A 316 -15.78 -22.85 -16.98
C SER A 316 -14.37 -23.45 -17.14
N GLU A 317 -13.41 -22.61 -17.57
CA GLU A 317 -11.98 -22.97 -17.65
C GLU A 317 -11.49 -23.56 -16.32
N ALA A 318 -11.80 -22.90 -15.21
CA ALA A 318 -11.42 -23.38 -13.88
C ALA A 318 -11.99 -24.78 -13.58
N ALA A 319 -13.25 -25.05 -13.97
CA ALA A 319 -13.86 -26.36 -13.78
C ALA A 319 -13.22 -27.45 -14.66
N GLU A 320 -12.75 -27.09 -15.86
CA GLU A 320 -12.04 -28.00 -16.77
C GLU A 320 -10.65 -28.34 -16.21
N VAL A 321 -9.85 -27.33 -15.91
CA VAL A 321 -8.50 -27.50 -15.31
C VAL A 321 -8.57 -28.29 -14.01
N CYS A 322 -9.52 -27.98 -13.10
CA CYS A 322 -9.66 -28.73 -11.86
C CYS A 322 -9.98 -30.21 -12.09
N ARG A 323 -10.83 -30.52 -13.08
CA ARG A 323 -11.19 -31.89 -13.43
C ARG A 323 -10.03 -32.67 -14.04
N GLU A 324 -9.25 -32.05 -14.91
CA GLU A 324 -8.13 -32.69 -15.60
C GLU A 324 -6.93 -32.96 -14.68
N HIS A 325 -6.79 -32.16 -13.62
CA HIS A 325 -5.61 -32.18 -12.75
C HIS A 325 -5.89 -32.61 -11.29
N ASP A 326 -7.07 -33.18 -11.02
CA ASP A 326 -7.47 -33.69 -9.69
C ASP A 326 -7.38 -32.62 -8.58
N ILE A 327 -7.77 -31.39 -8.90
CA ILE A 327 -7.85 -30.28 -7.95
C ILE A 327 -9.26 -30.27 -7.34
N SER A 328 -9.36 -30.24 -6.01
CA SER A 328 -10.65 -30.17 -5.30
C SER A 328 -11.49 -28.97 -5.73
N PHE A 329 -12.66 -29.23 -6.30
CA PHE A 329 -13.60 -28.19 -6.72
C PHE A 329 -15.07 -28.59 -6.55
N LEU A 330 -15.94 -27.58 -6.46
CA LEU A 330 -17.39 -27.71 -6.48
C LEU A 330 -17.96 -26.75 -7.54
N THR A 331 -18.97 -27.22 -8.28
CA THR A 331 -19.68 -26.35 -9.20
C THR A 331 -20.75 -25.54 -8.47
N ASP A 332 -20.71 -24.22 -8.62
CA ASP A 332 -21.67 -23.28 -8.04
C ASP A 332 -22.04 -22.24 -9.10
N SER A 333 -23.25 -22.34 -9.66
CA SER A 333 -23.73 -21.38 -10.68
C SER A 333 -23.98 -19.98 -10.12
N SER A 334 -23.96 -19.83 -8.79
CA SER A 334 -24.10 -18.55 -8.13
C SER A 334 -22.81 -17.75 -8.12
N VAL A 335 -21.64 -18.32 -8.45
CA VAL A 335 -20.36 -17.58 -8.42
C VAL A 335 -20.38 -16.32 -9.31
N ASN A 336 -21.10 -16.34 -10.43
CA ASN A 336 -21.18 -15.19 -11.35
C ASN A 336 -22.37 -14.26 -11.06
N THR A 337 -23.39 -14.76 -10.36
CA THR A 337 -24.71 -14.09 -10.25
C THR A 337 -25.13 -13.77 -8.82
N ALA A 338 -24.52 -14.43 -7.84
CA ALA A 338 -24.77 -14.15 -6.44
C ALA A 338 -24.20 -12.79 -6.09
N ILE A 339 -25.01 -12.03 -5.36
CA ILE A 339 -24.50 -10.85 -4.70
C ILE A 339 -23.66 -11.31 -3.49
N ASN A 340 -22.34 -11.28 -3.64
CA ASN A 340 -21.40 -11.59 -2.58
C ASN A 340 -21.27 -10.38 -1.68
N VAL A 341 -21.66 -10.51 -0.42
CA VAL A 341 -21.45 -9.46 0.58
C VAL A 341 -20.25 -9.87 1.42
N LEU A 342 -19.23 -9.03 1.42
CA LEU A 342 -18.02 -9.19 2.21
C LEU A 342 -18.11 -8.23 3.40
N TYR A 343 -18.08 -8.75 4.62
CA TYR A 343 -17.94 -7.94 5.84
C TYR A 343 -16.53 -8.16 6.40
N ASN A 344 -15.73 -7.10 6.47
CA ASN A 344 -14.30 -7.15 6.85
C ASN A 344 -13.54 -8.24 6.07
N GLY A 345 -13.70 -8.25 4.75
CA GLY A 345 -13.05 -9.21 3.85
C GLY A 345 -13.57 -10.65 3.93
N LYS A 346 -14.54 -10.96 4.80
CA LYS A 346 -15.14 -12.30 4.92
C LYS A 346 -16.49 -12.36 4.22
N ARG A 347 -16.69 -13.37 3.38
CA ARG A 347 -17.99 -13.61 2.74
C ARG A 347 -19.04 -13.95 3.78
N MET A 348 -20.14 -13.22 3.74
CA MET A 348 -21.30 -13.50 4.55
C MET A 348 -22.06 -14.69 3.99
N SER A 349 -22.40 -15.65 4.86
CA SER A 349 -23.27 -16.79 4.53
C SER A 349 -24.73 -16.40 4.77
N PHE A 350 -25.51 -16.40 3.68
CA PHE A 350 -26.94 -16.09 3.66
C PHE A 350 -27.81 -17.34 3.49
N ASP A 351 -27.24 -18.38 2.90
CA ASP A 351 -27.84 -19.69 2.63
C ASP A 351 -28.42 -20.37 3.89
N LYS A 352 -27.78 -20.24 5.05
CA LYS A 352 -28.25 -20.83 6.31
C LYS A 352 -29.62 -20.32 6.77
N TYR A 353 -30.09 -19.18 6.26
CA TYR A 353 -31.39 -18.63 6.61
C TYR A 353 -32.44 -18.85 5.53
N GLY A 354 -32.09 -19.32 4.34
CA GLY A 354 -33.07 -19.64 3.29
C GLY A 354 -33.38 -18.52 2.29
N LYS A 355 -32.63 -17.40 2.31
CA LYS A 355 -32.68 -16.39 1.25
C LYS A 355 -31.34 -15.67 1.08
N ASN A 356 -30.90 -15.49 -0.17
CA ASN A 356 -29.70 -14.73 -0.54
C ASN A 356 -30.04 -13.24 -0.79
N PRO A 357 -29.04 -12.35 -0.86
CA PRO A 357 -29.28 -10.95 -1.20
C PRO A 357 -29.89 -10.79 -2.60
N GLU A 358 -30.66 -9.73 -2.81
CA GLU A 358 -31.35 -9.41 -4.05
C GLU A 358 -31.20 -7.93 -4.40
N VAL A 359 -31.14 -7.59 -5.70
CA VAL A 359 -31.25 -6.19 -6.14
C VAL A 359 -32.72 -5.86 -6.38
N ILE A 360 -33.24 -4.84 -5.69
CA ILE A 360 -34.60 -4.31 -5.88
C ILE A 360 -34.51 -2.79 -5.96
N ASN A 361 -35.04 -2.21 -7.04
CA ASN A 361 -34.98 -0.76 -7.30
C ASN A 361 -33.56 -0.18 -7.15
N ASP A 362 -32.56 -0.83 -7.76
CA ASP A 362 -31.14 -0.43 -7.69
C ASP A 362 -30.56 -0.38 -6.28
N ARG A 363 -31.13 -1.12 -5.33
CA ARG A 363 -30.58 -1.34 -3.98
C ARG A 363 -30.35 -2.82 -3.77
N THR A 364 -29.15 -3.16 -3.29
CA THR A 364 -28.88 -4.51 -2.77
C THR A 364 -29.55 -4.65 -1.41
N LEU A 365 -30.62 -5.44 -1.37
CA LEU A 365 -31.26 -5.85 -0.13
C LEU A 365 -30.67 -7.19 0.32
N VAL A 366 -30.41 -7.28 1.61
CA VAL A 366 -29.80 -8.45 2.25
C VAL A 366 -30.72 -8.91 3.38
N PRO A 367 -30.75 -10.22 3.68
CA PRO A 367 -31.48 -10.73 4.83
C PRO A 367 -30.92 -10.13 6.12
N LEU A 368 -31.79 -9.41 6.83
CA LEU A 368 -31.43 -8.61 8.00
C LEU A 368 -30.66 -9.42 9.05
N ARG A 369 -31.17 -10.62 9.34
CA ARG A 369 -30.62 -11.49 10.39
C ARG A 369 -29.20 -11.93 10.08
N SER A 370 -28.87 -12.13 8.80
CA SER A 370 -27.54 -12.54 8.37
C SER A 370 -26.49 -11.47 8.64
N ILE A 371 -26.81 -10.18 8.41
CA ILE A 371 -25.90 -9.08 8.70
C ILE A 371 -25.69 -8.89 10.20
N PHE A 372 -26.78 -8.82 10.97
CA PHE A 372 -26.64 -8.57 12.38
C PHE A 372 -25.91 -9.71 13.11
N GLU A 373 -26.18 -10.96 12.74
CA GLU A 373 -25.41 -12.10 13.27
C GLU A 373 -23.94 -12.09 12.78
N SER A 374 -23.64 -11.63 11.55
CA SER A 374 -22.25 -11.51 11.07
C SER A 374 -21.47 -10.40 11.77
N MET A 375 -22.16 -9.38 12.29
CA MET A 375 -21.59 -8.29 13.09
C MET A 375 -21.59 -8.58 14.60
N ASN A 376 -21.93 -9.81 15.03
CA ASN A 376 -22.11 -10.19 16.43
C ASN A 376 -23.11 -9.31 17.20
N ALA A 377 -24.14 -8.78 16.53
CA ALA A 377 -25.21 -8.00 17.14
C ALA A 377 -26.33 -8.93 17.65
N THR A 378 -27.03 -8.52 18.70
CA THR A 378 -28.29 -9.17 19.10
C THR A 378 -29.42 -8.74 18.18
N VAL A 379 -30.42 -9.59 17.98
CA VAL A 379 -31.58 -9.29 17.14
C VAL A 379 -32.85 -9.72 17.87
N ASP A 380 -33.69 -8.74 18.18
CA ASP A 380 -35.01 -8.94 18.77
C ASP A 380 -36.09 -8.55 17.75
N TRP A 381 -37.09 -9.41 17.61
CA TRP A 381 -38.20 -9.21 16.68
C TRP A 381 -39.52 -9.08 17.44
N ASP A 382 -40.22 -7.97 17.23
CA ASP A 382 -41.60 -7.77 17.68
C ASP A 382 -42.56 -7.91 16.50
N GLY A 383 -43.22 -9.08 16.45
CA GLY A 383 -44.22 -9.39 15.43
C GLY A 383 -45.53 -8.61 15.54
N THR A 384 -45.77 -7.90 16.65
CA THR A 384 -46.97 -7.07 16.82
C THR A 384 -46.82 -5.76 16.08
N THR A 385 -45.62 -5.17 16.16
CA THR A 385 -45.31 -3.87 15.55
C THR A 385 -44.55 -3.99 14.23
N ASN A 386 -44.23 -5.21 13.80
CA ASN A 386 -43.33 -5.48 12.66
C ASN A 386 -41.99 -4.74 12.81
N THR A 387 -41.48 -4.68 14.04
CA THR A 387 -40.27 -3.95 14.36
C THR A 387 -39.15 -4.91 14.73
N VAL A 388 -37.99 -4.68 14.16
CA VAL A 388 -36.74 -5.34 14.53
C VAL A 388 -35.91 -4.35 15.31
N THR A 389 -35.39 -4.79 16.45
CA THR A 389 -34.36 -4.06 17.20
C THR A 389 -33.09 -4.88 17.20
N SER A 390 -31.97 -4.25 16.84
CA SER A 390 -30.66 -4.88 16.93
C SER A 390 -29.70 -4.01 17.71
N THR A 391 -28.86 -4.64 18.54
CA THR A 391 -27.90 -3.93 19.38
C THR A 391 -26.51 -4.52 19.23
N ARG A 392 -25.51 -3.66 19.03
CA ARG A 392 -24.07 -4.00 19.03
C ARG A 392 -23.32 -2.92 19.80
N GLY A 393 -22.73 -3.28 20.93
CA GLY A 393 -22.11 -2.30 21.82
C GLY A 393 -23.13 -1.23 22.25
N ASP A 394 -22.78 0.04 22.06
CA ASP A 394 -23.60 1.21 22.39
C ASP A 394 -24.52 1.67 21.24
N VAL A 395 -24.57 0.91 20.13
CA VAL A 395 -25.43 1.22 18.98
C VAL A 395 -26.63 0.29 19.00
N THR A 396 -27.82 0.87 19.11
CA THR A 396 -29.12 0.23 18.92
C THR A 396 -29.75 0.75 17.64
N MET A 397 -30.11 -0.17 16.77
CA MET A 397 -30.87 0.09 15.55
C MET A 397 -32.29 -0.46 15.68
N THR A 398 -33.28 0.36 15.34
CA THR A 398 -34.69 -0.04 15.29
C THR A 398 -35.24 0.17 13.88
N ILE A 399 -35.76 -0.90 13.29
CA ILE A 399 -36.26 -0.95 11.92
C ILE A 399 -37.70 -1.45 11.94
N THR A 400 -38.65 -0.61 11.54
CA THR A 400 -40.04 -1.03 11.31
C THR A 400 -40.24 -1.36 9.84
N ILE A 401 -40.73 -2.56 9.53
CA ILE A 401 -40.92 -3.01 8.14
C ILE A 401 -41.90 -2.07 7.43
N GLY A 402 -41.51 -1.58 6.25
CA GLY A 402 -42.29 -0.63 5.45
C GLY A 402 -42.17 0.84 5.86
N ALA A 403 -41.49 1.16 6.97
CA ALA A 403 -41.24 2.53 7.37
C ALA A 403 -40.16 3.19 6.49
N GLN A 404 -40.31 4.49 6.23
CA GLN A 404 -39.36 5.33 5.48
C GLN A 404 -38.24 5.89 6.38
N GLU A 405 -38.20 5.45 7.64
CA GLU A 405 -37.21 5.85 8.62
C GLU A 405 -36.75 4.61 9.40
N ILE A 406 -35.48 4.57 9.73
CA ILE A 406 -34.88 3.67 10.73
C ILE A 406 -34.34 4.51 11.87
N TYR A 407 -34.16 3.94 13.05
CA TYR A 407 -33.70 4.69 14.22
C TYR A 407 -32.35 4.17 14.69
N LYS A 408 -31.32 5.01 14.74
CA LYS A 408 -30.01 4.73 15.36
C LYS A 408 -29.96 5.44 16.70
N ASN A 409 -29.87 4.72 17.80
CA ASN A 409 -29.86 5.28 19.16
C ASN A 409 -31.03 6.25 19.44
N GLY A 410 -32.18 6.00 18.81
CA GLY A 410 -33.38 6.84 18.89
C GLY A 410 -33.42 8.03 17.93
N GLU A 411 -32.35 8.28 17.16
CA GLU A 411 -32.33 9.30 16.10
C GLU A 411 -32.83 8.72 14.77
N ALA A 412 -33.78 9.41 14.13
CA ALA A 412 -34.37 8.98 12.87
C ALA A 412 -33.44 9.22 11.68
N ILE A 413 -33.22 8.18 10.88
CA ILE A 413 -32.45 8.19 9.64
C ILE A 413 -33.42 7.84 8.50
N PRO A 414 -33.63 8.75 7.53
CA PRO A 414 -34.50 8.48 6.39
C PRO A 414 -33.89 7.42 5.46
N VAL A 415 -34.72 6.57 4.87
CA VAL A 415 -34.32 5.54 3.90
C VAL A 415 -35.06 5.71 2.58
N ASP A 416 -34.38 5.51 1.45
CA ASP A 416 -34.96 5.62 0.11
C ASP A 416 -35.75 4.38 -0.33
N VAL A 417 -35.34 3.21 0.15
CA VAL A 417 -36.02 1.93 -0.01
C VAL A 417 -36.26 1.36 1.39
N PRO A 418 -37.53 1.22 1.82
CA PRO A 418 -37.84 0.72 3.15
C PRO A 418 -37.48 -0.77 3.27
N ALA A 419 -37.29 -1.25 4.50
CA ALA A 419 -37.22 -2.67 4.79
C ALA A 419 -38.48 -3.40 4.29
N GLN A 420 -38.31 -4.55 3.65
CA GLN A 420 -39.41 -5.29 3.04
C GLN A 420 -39.48 -6.72 3.58
N LEU A 421 -40.68 -7.28 3.62
CA LEU A 421 -40.87 -8.70 3.89
C LEU A 421 -40.96 -9.45 2.56
N ILE A 422 -39.94 -10.24 2.23
CA ILE A 422 -39.87 -11.00 0.97
C ILE A 422 -39.79 -12.49 1.31
N ASN A 423 -40.82 -13.24 0.92
CA ASN A 423 -40.95 -14.68 1.21
C ASN A 423 -40.71 -15.04 2.70
N GLY A 424 -41.17 -14.17 3.61
CA GLY A 424 -41.02 -14.36 5.05
C GLY A 424 -39.69 -13.87 5.64
N PHE A 425 -38.82 -13.25 4.84
CA PHE A 425 -37.56 -12.67 5.29
C PHE A 425 -37.62 -11.16 5.32
N THR A 426 -37.18 -10.55 6.42
CA THR A 426 -36.95 -9.11 6.48
C THR A 426 -35.69 -8.78 5.68
N MET A 427 -35.88 -8.16 4.53
CA MET A 427 -34.84 -7.75 3.59
C MET A 427 -34.62 -6.24 3.73
N VAL A 428 -33.38 -5.81 3.89
CA VAL A 428 -33.04 -4.40 4.13
C VAL A 428 -31.89 -3.97 3.23
N PRO A 429 -31.89 -2.73 2.70
CA PRO A 429 -30.77 -2.26 1.91
C PRO A 429 -29.48 -2.28 2.74
N VAL A 430 -28.46 -2.96 2.21
CA VAL A 430 -27.19 -3.21 2.89
C VAL A 430 -26.48 -1.92 3.33
N ARG A 431 -26.55 -0.89 2.49
CA ARG A 431 -25.94 0.43 2.72
C ARG A 431 -26.45 1.10 3.99
N PHE A 432 -27.77 1.07 4.24
CA PHE A 432 -28.34 1.70 5.42
C PHE A 432 -27.92 1.04 6.72
N ILE A 433 -27.83 -0.30 6.71
CA ILE A 433 -27.40 -1.02 7.90
C ILE A 433 -25.93 -0.71 8.21
N ALA A 434 -25.08 -0.74 7.19
CA ALA A 434 -23.67 -0.43 7.37
C ALA A 434 -23.42 1.01 7.81
N GLU A 435 -23.99 2.02 7.13
CA GLU A 435 -23.83 3.43 7.50
C GLU A 435 -24.36 3.72 8.92
N ALA A 436 -25.44 3.05 9.34
CA ALA A 436 -25.94 3.19 10.70
C ALA A 436 -24.99 2.60 11.77
N PHE A 437 -24.09 1.70 11.41
CA PHE A 437 -22.99 1.24 12.27
C PHE A 437 -21.67 1.96 11.98
N ASP A 438 -21.71 3.09 11.28
CA ASP A 438 -20.54 3.87 10.86
C ASP A 438 -19.59 3.12 9.91
N ALA A 439 -20.06 2.03 9.30
CA ALA A 439 -19.34 1.25 8.31
C ALA A 439 -19.48 1.82 6.90
N SER A 440 -18.43 1.65 6.09
CA SER A 440 -18.44 2.06 4.68
C SER A 440 -18.96 0.94 3.78
N VAL A 441 -19.67 1.30 2.71
CA VAL A 441 -20.19 0.34 1.71
C VAL A 441 -19.76 0.73 0.31
N ASP A 442 -19.13 -0.21 -0.40
CA ASP A 442 -18.84 -0.11 -1.83
C ASP A 442 -19.53 -1.24 -2.60
N TRP A 443 -20.06 -0.93 -3.78
CA TRP A 443 -20.72 -1.89 -4.66
C TRP A 443 -20.08 -1.87 -6.04
N ASN A 444 -19.47 -3.00 -6.41
CA ASN A 444 -18.81 -3.17 -7.70
C ASN A 444 -19.81 -3.16 -8.87
N GLY A 445 -21.06 -3.62 -8.67
CA GLY A 445 -22.09 -3.71 -9.71
C GLY A 445 -21.82 -4.79 -10.77
N ASN A 446 -20.61 -4.88 -11.31
CA ASN A 446 -20.20 -5.82 -12.36
C ASN A 446 -19.88 -7.21 -11.80
N GLY A 447 -19.26 -7.27 -10.62
CA GLY A 447 -18.95 -8.53 -9.93
C GLY A 447 -20.03 -9.03 -8.98
N ASN A 448 -21.15 -8.31 -8.88
CA ASN A 448 -22.15 -8.56 -7.86
C ASN A 448 -21.51 -8.61 -6.45
N ILE A 449 -20.49 -7.79 -6.15
CA ILE A 449 -19.83 -7.77 -4.83
C ILE A 449 -20.19 -6.47 -4.10
N VAL A 450 -20.68 -6.60 -2.86
CA VAL A 450 -20.82 -5.51 -1.89
C VAL A 450 -19.77 -5.68 -0.81
N TYR A 451 -18.97 -4.65 -0.59
CA TYR A 451 -18.00 -4.59 0.50
C TYR A 451 -18.58 -3.77 1.64
N ILE A 452 -18.47 -4.28 2.87
CA ILE A 452 -18.78 -3.58 4.11
C ILE A 452 -17.50 -3.60 4.96
N ASN A 453 -16.88 -2.44 5.14
CA ASN A 453 -15.65 -2.28 5.93
C ASN A 453 -15.95 -1.48 7.21
N GLU A 454 -15.19 -1.72 8.29
CA GLU A 454 -15.40 -1.13 9.62
C GLU A 454 -15.56 0.39 9.64
#